data_AF-A0A8J3E8C6-F1
#
_entry.id   AF-A0A8J3E8C6-F1
#
_cell.length_a   1.000
_cell.length_b   1.000
_cell.length_c   1.000
_cell.angle_alpha   90.00
_cell.angle_beta   90.00
_cell.angle_gamma   90.00
#
_symmetry.space_group_name_H-M   'P 1'
#
loop_
_entity.id
_entity.type
_entity.pdbx_description
1 polymer ?
#
loop_
_entity_poly.entity_id
_entity_poly.type
_entity_poly.pdbx_seq_one_letter_code
_entity_poly.pdbx_strand_id
1 'polypeptide(L)'
;MDESMRQEIQEGLNVVELWNGVSKYIFYGKTGEITSNNEKVQNLSVKSLHLTQLSMVYINTIMIQQILVEYNLIGKLTEEDKRALTPLIYEHVNPYGLFPLDLEKRLPYIQYEVAA
;
A
#
# COMPACT_ATOMS: atom_id res chain seq x y z
N MET A 1 -6.20 -5.12 31.98
CA MET A 1 -6.23 -5.33 30.52
C MET A 1 -5.13 -6.31 30.19
N ASP A 2 -5.47 -7.40 29.51
CA ASP A 2 -4.52 -8.45 29.13
C ASP A 2 -3.47 -7.95 28.13
N GLU A 3 -2.26 -8.51 28.14
CA GLU A 3 -1.15 -8.09 27.27
C GLU A 3 -1.43 -8.44 25.81
N SER A 4 -1.98 -9.64 25.55
CA SER A 4 -2.35 -10.08 24.21
C SER A 4 -3.35 -9.11 23.56
N MET A 5 -4.31 -8.61 24.32
CA MET A 5 -5.31 -7.66 23.83
C MET A 5 -4.69 -6.30 23.46
N ARG A 6 -3.65 -5.84 24.19
CA ARG A 6 -2.95 -4.60 23.84
C ARG A 6 -2.18 -4.74 22.52
N GLN A 7 -1.53 -5.88 22.32
CA GLN A 7 -0.76 -6.16 21.10
C GLN A 7 -1.67 -6.18 19.87
N GLU A 8 -2.80 -6.87 19.95
CA GLU A 8 -3.80 -6.91 18.87
C GLU A 8 -4.31 -5.50 18.51
N ILE A 9 -4.64 -4.69 19.53
CA ILE A 9 -5.10 -3.31 19.31
C ILE A 9 -4.01 -2.46 18.63
N GLN A 10 -2.76 -2.61 19.07
CA GLN A 10 -1.65 -1.86 18.49
C GLN A 10 -1.35 -2.29 17.05
N GLU A 11 -1.42 -3.58 16.74
CA GLU A 11 -1.28 -4.10 15.38
C GLU A 11 -2.35 -3.53 14.45
N GLY A 12 -3.62 -3.54 14.88
CA GLY A 12 -4.71 -2.92 14.14
C GLY A 12 -4.51 -1.41 13.93
N LEU A 13 -4.08 -0.70 14.97
CA LEU A 13 -3.80 0.74 14.90
C LEU A 13 -2.69 1.04 13.89
N ASN A 14 -1.59 0.29 13.92
CA ASN A 14 -0.45 0.48 13.02
C ASN A 14 -0.86 0.36 11.54
N VAL A 15 -1.74 -0.59 11.20
CA VAL A 15 -2.24 -0.76 9.83
C VAL A 15 -3.05 0.46 9.39
N VAL A 16 -3.94 0.95 10.26
CA VAL A 16 -4.79 2.11 9.97
C VAL A 16 -3.95 3.40 9.87
N GLU A 17 -2.96 3.58 10.72
CA GLU A 17 -2.05 4.72 10.68
C GLU A 17 -1.22 4.73 9.40
N LEU A 18 -0.67 3.58 9.00
CA LEU A 18 0.08 3.45 7.75
C LEU A 18 -0.83 3.73 6.54
N TRP A 19 -2.05 3.20 6.54
CA TRP A 19 -3.04 3.46 5.50
C TRP A 19 -3.40 4.95 5.40
N ASN A 20 -3.59 5.63 6.53
CA ASN A 20 -3.84 7.07 6.58
C ASN A 20 -2.63 7.89 6.10
N GLY A 21 -1.41 7.46 6.44
CA GLY A 21 -0.18 8.07 5.97
C GLY A 21 -0.07 8.05 4.45
N VAL A 22 -0.33 6.89 3.84
CA VAL A 22 -0.39 6.73 2.37
C VAL A 22 -1.44 7.66 1.76
N SER A 23 -2.65 7.70 2.32
CA SER A 23 -3.73 8.56 1.81
C SER A 23 -3.33 10.03 1.82
N LYS A 24 -2.71 10.51 2.90
CA LYS A 24 -2.18 11.89 3.00
C LYS A 24 -1.06 12.13 2.00
N TYR A 25 -0.18 11.15 1.79
CA TYR A 25 0.92 11.22 0.84
C TYR A 25 0.44 11.37 -0.61
N ILE A 26 -0.54 10.56 -1.04
CA ILE A 26 -1.13 10.66 -2.38
C ILE A 26 -1.85 12.00 -2.57
N PHE A 27 -2.49 12.51 -1.51
CA PHE A 27 -3.22 13.78 -1.55
C PHE A 27 -2.36 15.02 -1.18
N TYR A 28 -1.05 14.96 -1.45
CA TYR A 28 -0.05 15.97 -1.06
C TYR A 28 -0.38 17.40 -1.52
N GLY A 29 -0.97 17.57 -2.72
CA GLY A 29 -1.21 18.89 -3.34
C GLY A 29 -2.17 19.82 -2.58
N LYS A 30 -2.98 19.30 -1.64
CA LYS A 30 -3.85 20.10 -0.75
C LYS A 30 -3.56 19.85 0.73
N THR A 31 -2.29 19.65 1.10
CA THR A 31 -1.88 19.28 2.47
C THR A 31 -2.60 18.03 3.03
N GLY A 32 -3.12 17.16 2.17
CA GLY A 32 -3.93 16.01 2.59
C GLY A 32 -5.38 16.33 2.95
N GLU A 33 -5.90 17.53 2.66
CA GLU A 33 -7.21 17.99 3.12
C GLU A 33 -8.23 18.24 1.99
N ILE A 34 -9.45 17.76 2.19
CA ILE A 34 -10.59 18.01 1.29
C ILE A 34 -11.24 19.33 1.69
N THR A 35 -10.88 20.42 1.00
CA THR A 35 -11.28 21.79 1.36
C THR A 35 -12.62 22.26 0.77
N SER A 36 -13.31 21.43 -0.03
CA SER A 36 -14.57 21.84 -0.68
C SER A 36 -15.78 21.55 0.21
N ASN A 37 -16.70 22.51 0.37
CA ASN A 37 -18.00 22.30 1.04
C ASN A 37 -19.08 21.67 0.13
N ASN A 38 -18.72 21.31 -1.11
CA ASN A 38 -19.65 20.65 -2.03
C ASN A 38 -19.54 19.13 -1.89
N GLU A 39 -20.62 18.50 -1.41
CA GLU A 39 -20.69 17.05 -1.19
C GLU A 39 -20.28 16.22 -2.43
N LYS A 40 -20.68 16.63 -3.64
CA LYS A 40 -20.32 15.91 -4.88
C LYS A 40 -18.82 15.96 -5.13
N VAL A 41 -18.20 17.11 -4.88
CA VAL A 41 -16.74 17.30 -5.05
C VAL A 41 -15.97 16.50 -3.99
N GLN A 42 -16.46 16.47 -2.75
CA GLN A 42 -15.87 15.64 -1.69
C GLN A 42 -15.94 14.16 -2.05
N ASN A 43 -17.13 13.67 -2.43
CA ASN A 43 -17.33 12.27 -2.82
C ASN A 43 -16.42 11.85 -3.99
N LEU A 44 -16.30 12.70 -5.02
CA LEU A 44 -15.40 12.44 -6.14
C LEU A 44 -13.93 12.38 -5.69
N SER A 45 -13.51 13.31 -4.83
CA SER A 45 -12.14 13.38 -4.33
C SER A 45 -11.78 12.13 -3.52
N VAL A 46 -12.66 11.71 -2.59
CA VAL A 46 -12.47 10.51 -1.76
C VAL A 46 -12.39 9.25 -2.64
N LYS A 47 -13.32 9.09 -3.59
CA LYS A 47 -13.33 7.92 -4.50
C LYS A 47 -12.07 7.87 -5.38
N SER A 48 -11.63 9.00 -5.91
CA SER A 48 -10.44 9.08 -6.75
C SER A 48 -9.17 8.78 -5.96
N LEU A 49 -9.09 9.27 -4.72
CA LEU A 49 -8.01 8.95 -3.79
C LEU A 49 -7.94 7.44 -3.51
N HIS A 50 -9.07 6.83 -3.15
CA HIS A 50 -9.12 5.39 -2.90
C HIS A 50 -8.73 4.56 -4.13
N LEU A 51 -9.20 4.94 -5.31
CA LEU A 51 -8.83 4.26 -6.55
C LEU A 51 -7.32 4.31 -6.78
N THR A 52 -6.71 5.49 -6.59
CA THR A 52 -5.27 5.69 -6.75
C THR A 52 -4.48 4.88 -5.72
N GLN A 53 -4.92 4.90 -4.45
CA GLN A 53 -4.31 4.15 -3.37
C GLN A 53 -4.37 2.64 -3.60
N LEU A 54 -5.52 2.10 -4.00
CA LEU A 54 -5.67 0.68 -4.32
C LEU A 54 -4.81 0.27 -5.52
N SER A 55 -4.70 1.15 -6.52
CA SER A 55 -3.83 0.92 -7.68
C SER A 55 -2.36 0.86 -7.27
N MET A 56 -1.90 1.75 -6.38
CA MET A 56 -0.55 1.73 -5.82
C MET A 56 -0.30 0.45 -5.02
N VAL A 57 -1.23 0.07 -4.13
CA VAL A 57 -1.13 -1.17 -3.34
C VAL A 57 -1.00 -2.39 -4.25
N TYR A 58 -1.80 -2.45 -5.32
CA TYR A 58 -1.74 -3.54 -6.29
C TYR A 58 -0.37 -3.64 -6.99
N ILE A 59 0.15 -2.49 -7.46
CA ILE A 59 1.47 -2.44 -8.09
C ILE A 59 2.56 -2.85 -7.10
N ASN A 60 2.52 -2.34 -5.87
CA ASN A 60 3.46 -2.68 -4.80
C ASN A 60 3.43 -4.18 -4.49
N THR A 61 2.25 -4.80 -4.45
CA THR A 61 2.11 -6.25 -4.28
C THR A 61 2.85 -7.01 -5.38
N ILE A 62 2.67 -6.64 -6.65
CA ILE A 62 3.34 -7.30 -7.77
C ILE A 62 4.86 -7.09 -7.70
N MET A 63 5.32 -5.88 -7.40
CA MET A 63 6.75 -5.56 -7.27
C MET A 63 7.40 -6.38 -6.15
N ILE A 64 6.75 -6.47 -4.99
CA ILE A 64 7.23 -7.29 -3.87
C ILE A 64 7.30 -8.76 -4.28
N GLN A 65 6.26 -9.29 -4.94
CA GLN A 65 6.26 -10.67 -5.44
C GLN A 65 7.43 -10.94 -6.41
N GLN A 66 7.74 -9.99 -7.30
CA GLN A 66 8.87 -10.09 -8.21
C GLN A 66 10.20 -10.14 -7.48
N ILE A 67 10.43 -9.24 -6.52
CA ILE A 67 11.64 -9.24 -5.70
C ILE A 67 11.78 -10.56 -4.93
N LEU A 68 10.69 -11.08 -4.37
CA LEU A 68 10.71 -12.34 -3.62
C LEU A 68 11.14 -13.53 -4.49
N VAL A 69 10.72 -13.57 -5.76
CA VAL A 69 11.12 -14.62 -6.72
C VAL A 69 12.54 -14.40 -7.22
N GLU A 70 12.88 -13.19 -7.67
CA GLU A 70 14.18 -12.84 -8.24
C GLU A 70 15.34 -13.17 -7.28
N TYR A 71 15.15 -12.87 -5.99
CA TYR A 71 16.16 -13.11 -4.96
C TYR A 71 16.00 -14.46 -4.23
N ASN A 72 15.07 -15.31 -4.68
CA ASN A 72 14.75 -16.61 -4.07
C ASN A 72 14.56 -16.51 -2.54
N LEU A 73 13.68 -15.60 -2.13
CA LEU A 73 13.42 -15.27 -0.72
C LEU A 73 12.20 -16.01 -0.15
N ILE A 74 11.30 -16.53 -0.99
CA ILE A 74 10.02 -17.14 -0.55
C ILE A 74 10.23 -18.20 0.56
N GLY A 75 11.23 -19.09 0.40
CA GLY A 75 11.55 -20.12 1.39
C GLY A 75 12.47 -19.67 2.53
N LYS A 76 12.92 -18.41 2.52
CA LYS A 76 13.87 -17.84 3.50
C LYS A 76 13.20 -16.91 4.51
N LEU A 77 11.99 -16.41 4.21
CA LEU A 77 11.24 -15.54 5.11
C LEU A 77 10.79 -16.31 6.36
N THR A 78 11.11 -15.78 7.53
CA THR A 78 10.58 -16.25 8.80
C THR A 78 9.12 -15.79 8.98
N GLU A 79 8.44 -16.31 9.99
CA GLU A 79 7.08 -15.85 10.34
C GLU A 79 7.07 -14.36 10.72
N GLU A 80 8.14 -13.85 11.32
CA GLU A 80 8.27 -12.43 11.66
C GLU A 80 8.42 -11.57 10.40
N ASP A 81 9.22 -12.01 9.42
CA ASP A 81 9.37 -11.30 8.13
C ASP A 81 8.05 -11.24 7.37
N LYS A 82 7.28 -12.34 7.36
CA LYS A 82 5.96 -12.39 6.72
C LYS A 82 4.97 -11.44 7.37
N ARG A 83 5.01 -11.30 8.71
CA ARG A 83 4.17 -10.33 9.45
C ARG A 83 4.55 -8.88 9.15
N ALA A 84 5.83 -8.60 8.94
CA ALA A 84 6.32 -7.26 8.64
C ALA A 84 6.05 -6.82 7.19
N LEU A 85 5.80 -7.77 6.28
CA LEU A 85 5.61 -7.46 4.86
C LEU A 85 4.31 -6.68 4.62
N THR A 86 4.43 -5.50 4.02
CA THR A 86 3.28 -4.64 3.71
C THR A 86 3.38 -4.03 2.32
N PRO A 87 2.31 -4.07 1.51
CA PRO A 87 2.26 -3.39 0.22
C PRO A 87 1.99 -1.88 0.37
N LEU A 88 1.81 -1.36 1.59
CA LEU A 88 1.53 0.06 1.84
C LEU A 88 2.78 0.95 1.86
N ILE A 89 3.92 0.46 1.36
CA ILE A 89 5.14 1.25 1.21
C ILE A 89 4.99 2.31 0.10
N TYR A 90 5.43 3.54 0.33
CA TYR A 90 5.29 4.65 -0.64
C TYR A 90 6.57 5.48 -0.83
N GLU A 91 7.66 5.13 -0.13
CA GLU A 91 8.94 5.85 -0.19
C GLU A 91 9.61 5.79 -1.58
N HIS A 92 9.29 4.77 -2.38
CA HIS A 92 9.82 4.60 -3.74
C HIS A 92 9.03 5.37 -4.81
N VAL A 93 7.94 6.05 -4.42
CA VAL A 93 7.11 6.89 -5.29
C VAL A 93 7.42 8.34 -4.98
N ASN A 94 7.58 9.21 -5.97
CA ASN A 94 7.70 10.66 -5.75
C ASN A 94 6.32 11.33 -5.90
N PRO A 95 5.86 12.19 -4.96
CA PRO A 95 4.51 12.73 -5.01
C PRO A 95 4.33 13.78 -6.11
N TYR A 96 5.43 14.26 -6.70
CA TYR A 96 5.44 15.17 -7.85
C TYR A 96 5.34 14.45 -9.20
N GLY A 97 5.08 13.14 -9.21
CA GLY A 97 4.78 12.39 -10.43
C GLY A 97 5.97 11.66 -11.06
N LEU A 98 7.11 11.56 -10.36
CA LEU A 98 8.16 10.64 -10.77
C LEU A 98 7.85 9.25 -10.21
N PHE A 99 7.08 8.49 -10.97
CA PHE A 99 6.90 7.07 -10.77
C PHE A 99 7.77 6.35 -11.81
N PRO A 100 8.91 5.76 -11.43
CA PRO A 100 9.83 5.11 -12.37
C PRO A 100 9.28 3.75 -12.84
N LEU A 101 8.01 3.72 -13.24
CA LEU A 101 7.34 2.59 -13.83
C LEU A 101 6.81 3.00 -15.21
N ASP A 102 7.13 2.20 -16.21
CA ASP A 102 6.51 2.28 -17.52
C ASP A 102 5.06 1.78 -17.43
N LEU A 103 4.11 2.72 -17.47
CA LEU A 103 2.67 2.42 -17.39
C LEU A 103 2.12 1.82 -18.70
N GLU A 104 2.87 1.86 -19.80
CA GLU A 104 2.51 1.19 -21.05
C GLU A 104 2.89 -0.30 -21.03
N LYS A 105 3.80 -0.68 -20.13
CA LYS A 105 4.25 -2.05 -19.97
C LYS A 105 3.54 -2.73 -18.82
N ARG A 106 2.86 -3.85 -19.13
CA ARG A 106 2.27 -4.71 -18.09
C ARG A 106 3.37 -5.34 -17.25
N LEU A 107 3.27 -5.21 -15.92
CA LEU A 107 4.13 -5.95 -15.00
C LEU A 107 3.92 -7.47 -15.17
N PRO A 108 4.99 -8.29 -15.21
CA PRO A 108 4.84 -9.72 -15.34
C PRO A 108 4.08 -10.29 -14.14
N TYR A 109 3.06 -11.10 -14.44
CA TYR A 109 2.27 -11.81 -13.44
C TYR A 109 3.05 -13.05 -13.00
N ILE A 110 3.31 -13.17 -11.71
CA ILE A 110 3.92 -14.36 -11.12
C ILE A 110 2.78 -15.28 -10.69
N GLN A 111 2.65 -16.40 -11.39
CA GLN A 111 1.67 -17.40 -11.06
C GLN A 111 2.19 -18.24 -9.91
N TYR A 112 1.60 -18.08 -8.73
CA TYR A 112 1.81 -19.00 -7.62
C TYR A 112 0.97 -20.25 -7.87
N GLU A 113 1.57 -21.44 -7.75
CA GLU A 113 0.77 -22.63 -7.49
C GLU A 113 0.13 -22.44 -6.11
N VAL A 114 -1.21 -22.48 -6.07
CA VAL A 114 -1.95 -22.40 -4.82
C VAL A 114 -1.51 -23.59 -3.97
N ALA A 115 -0.86 -23.32 -2.84
CA ALA A 115 -0.58 -24.37 -1.86
C ALA A 115 -1.94 -24.91 -1.39
N ALA A 116 -2.22 -26.16 -1.76
CA ALA A 116 -3.40 -26.93 -1.37
C ALA A 116 -3.40 -27.25 0.14
#